data_AF-A0A6J4QE62-F1
#
_entry.id   AF-A0A6J4QE62-F1
#
_cell.length_a   1.000
_cell.length_b   1.000
_cell.length_c   1.000
_cell.angle_alpha   90.00
_cell.angle_beta   90.00
_cell.angle_gamma   90.00
#
_symmetry.space_group_name_H-M   'P 1'
#
loop_
_entity.id
_entity.type
_entity.pdbx_description
1 polymer ?
#
loop_
_entity_poly.entity_id
_entity_poly.type
_entity_poly.pdbx_seq_one_letter_code
_entity_poly.pdbx_strand_id
1 'polypeptide(L)'
;MGRPVVDPVLVRELHRPDHRAWHHARRLAAFAVLYAAAAYGAYRLTVAFPGTAWVYVACLPLYLLAAASLHGISLFTHEAVHGTLAARPLWNRLLGAACAVPVLQNFSAYRVLHLQHHDHLGQPGDPDHYHNYTRWTWLVFAM
;
A
#
# COMPACT_ATOMS: atom_id res chain seq x y z
N MET A 1 7.99 -16.64 23.72
CA MET A 1 7.86 -15.34 24.42
C MET A 1 6.38 -15.06 24.64
N GLY A 2 5.97 -14.67 25.84
CA GLY A 2 4.58 -14.28 26.10
C GLY A 2 4.22 -13.02 25.32
N ARG A 3 2.99 -12.91 24.80
CA ARG A 3 2.54 -11.67 24.14
C ARG A 3 2.63 -10.50 25.14
N PRO A 4 3.14 -9.33 24.73
CA PRO A 4 3.17 -8.17 25.60
C PRO A 4 1.74 -7.80 26.01
N VAL A 5 1.51 -7.62 27.32
CA VAL A 5 0.23 -7.17 27.86
C VAL A 5 0.15 -5.66 27.64
N VAL A 6 -0.75 -5.22 26.76
CA VAL A 6 -0.98 -3.80 26.47
C VAL A 6 -2.30 -3.38 27.13
N ASP A 7 -2.34 -2.19 27.71
CA ASP A 7 -3.55 -1.63 28.31
C ASP A 7 -4.69 -1.55 27.27
N PRO A 8 -5.84 -2.22 27.50
CA PRO A 8 -6.98 -2.20 26.58
C PRO A 8 -7.53 -0.80 26.28
N VAL A 9 -7.42 0.13 27.23
CA VAL A 9 -7.87 1.52 27.04
C VAL A 9 -6.94 2.21 26.04
N LEU A 10 -5.63 2.08 26.24
CA LEU A 10 -4.62 2.61 25.33
C LEU A 10 -4.75 2.02 23.92
N VAL A 11 -4.99 0.71 23.80
CA VAL A 11 -5.23 0.06 22.49
C VAL A 11 -6.45 0.68 21.80
N ARG A 12 -7.54 0.89 22.53
CA ARG A 12 -8.76 1.50 22.00
C ARG A 12 -8.54 2.94 21.59
N GLU A 13 -7.80 3.72 22.36
CA GLU A 13 -7.47 5.11 22.04
C GLU A 13 -6.61 5.22 20.77
N LEU A 14 -5.57 4.39 20.66
CA LEU A 14 -4.71 4.35 19.47
C LEU A 14 -5.43 3.86 18.22
N HIS A 15 -6.45 2.99 18.37
CA HIS A 15 -7.29 2.53 17.28
C HIS A 15 -8.35 3.54 16.81
N ARG A 16 -8.54 4.69 17.49
CA ARG A 16 -9.53 5.68 17.06
C ARG A 16 -9.06 6.43 15.81
N PRO A 17 -9.73 6.26 14.66
CA PRO A 17 -9.33 6.89 13.40
C PRO A 17 -9.74 8.37 13.33
N ASP A 18 -10.60 8.83 14.24
CA ASP A 18 -11.31 10.11 14.19
C ASP A 18 -10.35 11.31 14.09
N HIS A 19 -9.20 11.26 14.77
CA HIS A 19 -8.18 12.31 14.71
C HIS A 19 -7.35 12.27 13.41
N ARG A 20 -7.34 11.14 12.69
CA ARG A 20 -6.47 10.89 11.54
C ARG A 20 -7.20 10.90 10.21
N ALA A 21 -8.53 10.78 10.20
CA ALA A 21 -9.33 10.69 8.97
C ALA A 21 -9.04 11.82 7.97
N TRP A 22 -8.95 13.07 8.44
CA TRP A 22 -8.57 14.21 7.59
C TRP A 22 -7.15 14.09 7.03
N HIS A 23 -6.20 13.65 7.85
CA HIS A 23 -4.83 13.42 7.41
C HIS A 23 -4.72 12.30 6.38
N HIS A 24 -5.50 11.22 6.55
CA HIS A 24 -5.59 10.14 5.58
C HIS A 24 -6.17 10.64 4.26
N ALA A 25 -7.28 11.37 4.28
CA ALA A 25 -7.89 11.92 3.08
C ALA A 25 -6.95 12.85 2.31
N ARG A 26 -6.25 13.77 3.01
CA ARG A 26 -5.27 14.68 2.40
C ARG A 26 -4.10 13.93 1.76
N ARG A 27 -3.57 12.91 2.45
CA ARG A 27 -2.47 12.08 1.92
C ARG A 27 -2.90 11.25 0.71
N LEU A 28 -4.08 10.65 0.77
CA LEU A 28 -4.66 9.89 -0.34
C LEU A 28 -4.87 10.80 -1.56
N ALA A 29 -5.44 11.99 -1.36
CA ALA A 29 -5.59 12.98 -2.42
C ALA A 29 -4.25 13.41 -3.01
N ALA A 30 -3.23 13.65 -2.17
CA ALA A 30 -1.90 13.99 -2.65
C ALA A 30 -1.30 12.88 -3.53
N PHE A 31 -1.36 11.61 -3.11
CA PHE A 31 -0.88 10.50 -3.94
C PHE A 31 -1.68 10.33 -5.23
N ALA A 32 -3.01 10.50 -5.19
CA ALA A 32 -3.84 10.44 -6.39
C ALA A 32 -3.48 11.55 -7.39
N VAL A 33 -3.24 12.77 -6.91
CA VAL A 33 -2.79 13.90 -7.74
C VAL A 33 -1.41 13.64 -8.32
N LEU A 34 -0.45 13.18 -7.53
CA LEU A 34 0.90 12.85 -8.00
C LEU A 34 0.88 11.76 -9.07
N TYR A 35 0.08 10.70 -8.85
CA TYR A 35 -0.12 9.64 -9.84
C TYR A 35 -0.70 10.20 -11.15
N ALA A 36 -1.81 10.95 -11.07
CA ALA A 36 -2.48 11.50 -12.25
C ALA A 36 -1.56 12.49 -13.01
N ALA A 37 -0.83 13.35 -12.29
CA ALA A 37 0.12 14.28 -12.87
C ALA A 37 1.28 13.57 -13.56
N ALA A 38 1.83 12.52 -12.93
CA ALA A 38 2.90 11.72 -13.51
C ALA A 38 2.45 10.97 -14.77
N ALA A 39 1.29 10.31 -14.72
CA ALA A 39 0.70 9.62 -15.85
C ALA A 39 0.39 10.58 -17.01
N TYR A 40 -0.22 11.72 -16.70
CA TYR A 40 -0.50 12.76 -17.70
C TYR A 40 0.78 13.33 -18.31
N GLY A 41 1.80 13.61 -17.50
CA GLY A 41 3.10 14.07 -17.98
C GLY A 41 3.75 13.07 -18.93
N ALA A 42 3.72 11.78 -18.59
CA ALA A 42 4.30 10.72 -19.42
C ALA A 42 3.54 10.59 -20.75
N TYR A 43 2.20 10.67 -20.71
CA TYR A 43 1.36 10.70 -21.92
C TYR A 43 1.70 11.91 -22.80
N ARG A 44 1.77 13.11 -22.23
CA ARG A 44 2.09 14.34 -22.97
C ARG A 44 3.48 14.29 -23.59
N LEU A 45 4.47 13.75 -22.90
CA LEU A 45 5.82 13.59 -23.43
C LEU A 45 5.84 12.60 -24.61
N THR A 46 5.16 11.47 -24.48
CA THR A 46 5.05 10.46 -25.54
C THR A 46 4.38 11.01 -26.80
N VAL A 47 3.31 11.82 -26.64
CA VAL A 47 2.62 12.45 -27.77
C VAL A 47 3.45 13.56 -28.42
N ALA A 48 4.23 14.32 -27.63
CA ALA A 48 5.06 15.40 -28.15
C ALA A 48 6.28 14.90 -28.95
N PHE A 49 6.78 13.70 -28.65
CA PHE A 49 7.96 13.11 -29.30
C PHE A 49 7.64 11.71 -29.87
N PRO A 50 6.77 11.63 -30.91
CA PRO A 50 6.38 10.35 -31.48
C PRO A 50 7.57 9.67 -32.19
N GLY A 51 7.53 8.32 -32.25
CA GLY A 51 8.49 7.52 -33.02
C GLY A 51 9.89 7.39 -32.43
N THR A 52 10.15 7.95 -31.25
CA THR A 52 11.48 7.91 -30.62
C THR A 52 11.46 7.10 -29.33
N ALA A 53 12.17 5.96 -29.30
CA ALA A 53 12.22 5.10 -28.10
C ALA A 53 12.84 5.80 -26.86
N TRP A 54 13.71 6.80 -27.06
CA TRP A 54 14.28 7.60 -25.97
C TRP A 54 13.23 8.33 -25.12
N VAL A 55 12.02 8.54 -25.65
CA VAL A 55 10.93 9.16 -24.88
C VAL A 55 10.57 8.32 -23.65
N TYR A 56 10.66 7.00 -23.74
CA TYR A 56 10.38 6.11 -22.62
C TYR A 56 11.45 6.17 -21.53
N VAL A 57 12.70 6.40 -21.92
CA VAL A 57 13.81 6.64 -20.98
C VAL A 57 13.61 7.99 -20.28
N ALA A 58 13.22 9.02 -21.04
CA ALA A 58 12.91 10.33 -20.47
C ALA A 58 11.69 10.29 -19.52
N CYS A 59 10.76 9.36 -19.71
CA CYS A 59 9.62 9.13 -18.82
C CYS A 59 9.97 8.39 -17.51
N LEU A 60 11.19 7.84 -17.35
CA LEU A 60 11.53 7.04 -16.15
C LEU A 60 11.22 7.74 -14.82
N PRO A 61 11.55 9.03 -14.61
CA PRO A 61 11.20 9.72 -13.36
C PRO A 61 9.68 9.78 -13.13
N LEU A 62 8.88 9.91 -14.19
CA LEU A 62 7.41 9.94 -14.12
C LEU A 62 6.85 8.55 -13.80
N TYR A 63 7.44 7.49 -14.36
CA TYR A 63 7.05 6.12 -14.01
C TYR A 63 7.36 5.79 -12.55
N LEU A 64 8.54 6.20 -12.06
CA LEU A 64 8.90 6.05 -10.65
C LEU A 64 7.95 6.83 -9.74
N LEU A 65 7.61 8.07 -10.08
CA LEU A 65 6.66 8.87 -9.31
C LEU A 65 5.26 8.24 -9.31
N ALA A 66 4.79 7.73 -10.45
CA ALA A 66 3.53 7.02 -10.56
C ALA A 66 3.51 5.74 -9.71
N ALA A 67 4.58 4.93 -9.78
CA ALA A 67 4.71 3.70 -9.01
C ALA A 67 4.75 3.97 -7.50
N ALA A 68 5.56 4.94 -7.06
CA ALA A 68 5.63 5.35 -5.66
C ALA A 68 4.27 5.88 -5.15
N SER A 69 3.54 6.62 -5.99
CA SER A 69 2.21 7.13 -5.66
C SER A 69 1.19 5.99 -5.50
N LEU A 70 1.19 5.01 -6.40
CA LEU A 70 0.34 3.82 -6.29
C LEU A 70 0.68 2.98 -5.06
N HIS A 71 1.96 2.81 -4.75
CA HIS A 71 2.39 2.16 -3.51
C HIS A 71 1.87 2.93 -2.28
N GLY A 72 1.99 4.26 -2.27
CA GLY A 72 1.40 5.12 -1.24
C GLY A 72 -0.11 4.94 -1.08
N ILE A 73 -0.85 4.78 -2.18
CA ILE A 73 -2.29 4.45 -2.16
C ILE A 73 -2.54 3.07 -1.55
N SER A 74 -1.72 2.05 -1.88
CA SER A 74 -1.88 0.71 -1.31
C SER A 74 -1.67 0.65 0.21
N LEU A 75 -0.92 1.58 0.79
CA LEU A 75 -0.78 1.67 2.25
C LEU A 75 -2.11 2.01 2.96
N PHE A 76 -3.07 2.63 2.27
CA PHE A 76 -4.40 2.83 2.85
C PHE A 76 -5.20 1.52 2.92
N THR A 77 -4.93 0.58 2.00
CA THR A 77 -5.45 -0.79 2.08
C THR A 77 -4.93 -1.48 3.34
N HIS A 78 -3.64 -1.30 3.67
CA HIS A 78 -3.03 -1.79 4.91
C HIS A 78 -3.74 -1.24 6.14
N GLU A 79 -3.92 0.08 6.25
CA GLU A 79 -4.65 0.69 7.38
C GLU A 79 -6.10 0.18 7.47
N ALA A 80 -6.77 -0.02 6.34
CA ALA A 80 -8.12 -0.55 6.29
C ALA A 80 -8.23 -2.00 6.79
N VAL A 81 -7.21 -2.84 6.53
CA VAL A 81 -7.14 -4.23 7.01
C VAL A 81 -7.14 -4.27 8.55
N HIS A 82 -6.41 -3.34 9.16
CA HIS A 82 -6.35 -3.15 10.61
C HIS A 82 -7.56 -2.41 11.21
N GLY A 83 -8.43 -1.87 10.35
CA GLY A 83 -9.61 -1.11 10.79
C GLY A 83 -9.31 0.31 11.27
N THR A 84 -8.10 0.83 10.99
CA THR A 84 -7.63 2.15 11.42
C THR A 84 -7.82 3.24 10.38
N LEU A 85 -8.30 2.89 9.17
CA LEU A 85 -8.53 3.87 8.10
C LEU A 85 -9.79 4.73 8.34
N ALA A 86 -10.87 4.13 8.84
CA ALA A 86 -12.16 4.80 9.04
C ALA A 86 -12.88 4.34 10.31
N ALA A 87 -13.74 5.19 10.88
CA ALA A 87 -14.44 4.90 12.13
C ALA A 87 -15.44 3.74 12.03
N ARG A 88 -16.02 3.51 10.85
CA ARG A 88 -17.00 2.44 10.65
C ARG A 88 -16.36 1.25 9.92
N PRO A 89 -16.59 0.00 10.37
CA PRO A 89 -16.05 -1.20 9.73
C PRO A 89 -16.40 -1.33 8.23
N LEU A 90 -17.62 -0.94 7.85
CA LEU A 90 -18.05 -0.96 6.44
C LEU A 90 -17.19 -0.03 5.58
N TRP A 91 -16.83 1.17 6.08
CA TRP A 91 -16.00 2.12 5.35
C TRP A 91 -14.57 1.65 5.20
N ASN A 92 -13.99 0.97 6.20
CA ASN A 92 -12.69 0.32 6.05
C ASN A 92 -12.71 -0.67 4.88
N ARG A 93 -13.73 -1.53 4.80
CA ARG A 93 -13.84 -2.51 3.71
C ARG A 93 -13.97 -1.86 2.34
N LEU A 94 -14.84 -0.86 2.20
CA LEU A 94 -15.08 -0.20 0.92
C LEU A 94 -13.88 0.64 0.46
N LEU A 95 -13.34 1.48 1.35
CA LEU A 95 -12.20 2.34 1.03
C LEU A 95 -10.92 1.53 0.84
N GLY A 96 -10.70 0.51 1.67
CA GLY A 96 -9.57 -0.42 1.52
C GLY A 96 -9.65 -1.18 0.20
N ALA A 97 -10.83 -1.67 -0.20
CA ALA A 97 -11.01 -2.30 -1.50
C ALA A 97 -10.76 -1.32 -2.65
N ALA A 98 -11.27 -0.10 -2.56
CA ALA A 98 -11.03 0.94 -3.56
C ALA A 98 -9.54 1.28 -3.72
N CYS A 99 -8.77 1.31 -2.62
CA CYS A 99 -7.33 1.55 -2.66
C CYS A 99 -6.51 0.34 -3.14
N ALA A 100 -7.07 -0.87 -3.05
CA ALA A 100 -6.41 -2.10 -3.49
C ALA A 100 -6.51 -2.32 -5.02
N VAL A 101 -7.61 -1.88 -5.64
CA VAL A 101 -7.88 -2.09 -7.07
C VAL A 101 -6.79 -1.52 -8.00
N PRO A 102 -6.26 -0.29 -7.81
CA PRO A 102 -5.24 0.28 -8.69
C PRO A 102 -3.94 -0.52 -8.75
N VAL A 103 -3.64 -1.30 -7.71
CA VAL A 103 -2.47 -2.19 -7.65
C VAL A 103 -2.84 -3.66 -7.89
N LEU A 104 -4.03 -3.91 -8.44
CA LEU A 104 -4.57 -5.23 -8.79
C LEU A 104 -4.62 -6.20 -7.59
N GLN A 105 -4.78 -5.66 -6.39
CA GLN A 105 -4.83 -6.44 -5.16
C GLN A 105 -6.27 -6.71 -4.73
N ASN A 106 -6.56 -7.95 -4.31
CA ASN A 106 -7.84 -8.29 -3.68
C ASN A 106 -7.79 -7.97 -2.19
N PHE A 107 -8.69 -7.09 -1.72
CA PHE A 107 -8.73 -6.68 -0.31
C PHE A 107 -8.93 -7.83 0.67
N SER A 108 -9.86 -8.75 0.38
CA SER A 108 -10.20 -9.85 1.30
C SER A 108 -9.06 -10.86 1.41
N ALA A 109 -8.45 -11.22 0.27
CA ALA A 109 -7.29 -12.11 0.25
C ALA A 109 -6.10 -11.48 0.98
N TYR A 110 -5.82 -10.21 0.69
CA TYR A 110 -4.76 -9.46 1.37
C TYR A 110 -5.01 -9.39 2.88
N ARG A 111 -6.25 -9.12 3.32
CA ARG A 111 -6.59 -9.10 4.74
C ARG A 111 -6.26 -10.40 5.47
N VAL A 112 -6.56 -11.55 4.85
CA VAL A 112 -6.29 -12.85 5.46
C VAL A 112 -4.78 -13.07 5.60
N LEU A 113 -4.04 -12.89 4.50
CA LEU A 113 -2.58 -13.09 4.48
C LEU A 113 -1.86 -12.11 5.39
N HIS A 114 -2.22 -10.83 5.33
CA HIS A 114 -1.59 -9.76 6.10
C HIS A 114 -1.78 -9.93 7.62
N LEU A 115 -2.97 -10.34 8.06
CA LEU A 115 -3.21 -10.62 9.47
C LEU A 115 -2.48 -11.88 9.93
N GLN A 116 -2.37 -12.90 9.07
CA GLN A 116 -1.59 -14.10 9.38
C GLN A 116 -0.09 -13.80 9.49
N HIS A 117 0.44 -12.93 8.61
CA HIS A 117 1.81 -12.40 8.68
C HIS A 117 2.07 -11.73 10.02
N HIS A 118 1.20 -10.80 10.46
CA HIS A 118 1.36 -10.17 11.77
C HIS A 118 1.28 -11.14 12.95
N ASP A 119 0.45 -12.18 12.85
CA ASP A 119 0.30 -13.19 13.91
C ASP A 119 1.55 -14.09 14.03
N HIS A 120 2.21 -14.38 12.90
CA HIS A 120 3.38 -15.26 12.81
C HIS A 120 4.66 -14.51 12.43
N LEU A 121 4.75 -13.20 12.69
CA LEU A 121 5.82 -12.34 12.17
C LEU A 121 7.22 -12.92 12.45
N GLY A 122 7.94 -13.29 11.40
CA GLY A 122 9.30 -13.86 11.50
C GLY A 122 9.37 -15.25 12.15
N GLN A 123 8.23 -15.92 12.32
CA GLN A 123 8.09 -17.27 12.84
C GLN A 123 7.64 -18.24 11.74
N PRO A 124 7.80 -19.57 11.94
CA PRO A 124 7.19 -20.55 11.05
C PRO A 124 5.67 -20.32 10.93
N GLY A 125 5.17 -20.26 9.70
CA GLY A 125 3.75 -19.98 9.40
C GLY A 125 3.47 -18.58 8.89
N ASP A 126 4.48 -17.71 8.86
CA ASP A 126 4.43 -16.41 8.18
C ASP A 126 4.28 -16.60 6.65
N PRO A 127 3.16 -16.16 6.04
CA PRO A 127 2.99 -16.27 4.59
C PRO A 127 4.04 -15.45 3.81
N ASP A 128 4.52 -14.34 4.37
CA ASP A 128 5.41 -13.39 3.68
C ASP A 128 6.90 -13.74 3.87
N HIS A 129 7.20 -14.93 4.40
CA HIS A 129 8.58 -15.37 4.54
C HIS A 129 9.23 -15.54 3.16
N TYR A 130 10.26 -14.76 2.84
CA TYR A 130 10.84 -14.69 1.48
C TYR A 130 11.36 -16.03 0.95
N HIS A 131 11.79 -16.93 1.83
CA HIS A 131 12.19 -18.29 1.47
C HIS A 131 11.03 -19.12 0.88
N ASN A 132 9.76 -18.71 1.08
CA ASN A 132 8.59 -19.32 0.43
C ASN A 132 8.52 -19.00 -1.07
N TYR A 133 9.12 -17.90 -1.52
CA TYR A 133 9.00 -17.40 -2.89
C TYR A 133 10.27 -17.60 -3.72
N THR A 134 11.43 -17.64 -3.06
CA THR A 134 12.72 -17.81 -3.75
C THR A 134 13.71 -18.59 -2.90
N ARG A 135 14.53 -19.39 -3.58
CA ARG A 135 15.66 -20.13 -2.99
C ARG A 135 16.97 -19.35 -3.05
N TRP A 136 17.01 -18.20 -3.73
CA TRP A 136 18.24 -17.44 -3.96
C TRP A 136 18.48 -16.45 -2.83
N THR A 137 19.57 -16.66 -2.08
CA THR A 137 19.92 -15.86 -0.91
C THR A 137 20.12 -14.38 -1.21
N TRP A 138 20.60 -14.02 -2.41
CA TRP A 138 20.76 -12.63 -2.81
C TRP A 138 19.42 -11.93 -3.08
N LEU A 139 18.39 -12.64 -3.54
CA LEU A 139 17.05 -12.09 -3.70
C LEU A 139 16.38 -11.92 -2.33
N VAL A 140 16.59 -12.86 -1.41
CA VAL A 140 16.13 -12.73 -0.02
C VAL A 140 16.81 -11.54 0.67
N PHE A 141 18.10 -11.30 0.39
CA PHE A 141 18.82 -10.15 0.95
C PHE A 141 18.35 -8.80 0.39
N ALA A 142 17.85 -8.76 -0.85
CA ALA A 142 17.46 -7.53 -1.52
C ALA A 142 16.03 -7.05 -1.19
N MET A 143 15.21 -7.87 -0.52
CA MET A 143 13.80 -7.64 -0.20
C MET A 143 13.60 -7.39 1.30
#